data_AF-L1JMI3-F1
#
_entry.id   AF-L1JMI3-F1
#
_cell.length_a   1.000
_cell.length_b   1.000
_cell.length_c   1.000
_cell.angle_alpha   90.00
_cell.angle_beta   90.00
_cell.angle_gamma   90.00
#
_symmetry.space_group_name_H-M   'P 1'
#
loop_
_entity.id
_entity.type
_entity.pdbx_description
1 polymer ?
#
loop_
_entity_poly.entity_id
_entity_poly.type
_entity_poly.pdbx_seq_one_letter_code
_entity_poly.pdbx_strand_id
1 'polypeptide(L)'
;RQTIALGKHLQSVGAVMYGAYWCSHCYNQKQLLGRQVADETLKYVECDKKGAYSKRDMCKEKKVPGFPTWEINGELFPGEKSLEELAKISGFDLSSVK
;
A
#
# COMPACT_ATOMS: atom_id res chain seq x y z
N ARG A 1 16.20 4.35 7.00
CA ARG A 1 15.48 4.50 8.29
C ARG A 1 14.07 5.03 8.08
N GLN A 2 13.89 6.08 7.27
CA GLN A 2 12.57 6.64 6.91
C GLN A 2 11.59 5.61 6.34
N THR A 3 12.00 4.75 5.40
CA THR A 3 11.12 3.72 4.83
C THR A 3 10.61 2.71 5.86
N ILE A 4 11.48 2.25 6.78
CA ILE A 4 11.10 1.36 7.89
C ILE A 4 10.07 2.05 8.81
N ALA A 5 10.34 3.31 9.19
CA ALA A 5 9.45 4.06 10.06
C ALA A 5 8.09 4.33 9.40
N LEU A 6 8.09 4.74 8.13
CA LEU A 6 6.89 4.92 7.33
C LEU A 6 6.12 3.61 7.15
N GLY A 7 6.79 2.49 6.86
CA GLY A 7 6.15 1.18 6.75
C GLY A 7 5.44 0.78 8.05
N LYS A 8 6.11 0.94 9.20
CA LYS A 8 5.51 0.71 10.53
C LYS A 8 4.33 1.64 10.81
N HIS A 9 4.41 2.89 10.41
CA HIS A 9 3.31 3.85 10.54
C HIS A 9 2.11 3.45 9.67
N LEU A 10 2.35 3.11 8.40
CA LEU A 10 1.31 2.61 7.50
C LEU A 10 0.62 1.37 8.09
N GLN A 11 1.39 0.47 8.68
CA GLN A 11 0.84 -0.69 9.39
C GLN A 11 0.00 -0.29 10.61
N SER A 12 0.47 0.66 11.43
CA SER A 12 -0.24 1.07 12.66
C SER A 12 -1.55 1.81 12.39
N VAL A 13 -1.62 2.58 11.30
CA VAL A 13 -2.87 3.23 10.85
C VAL A 13 -3.77 2.30 10.03
N GLY A 14 -3.37 1.04 9.85
CA GLY A 14 -4.16 0.03 9.14
C GLY A 14 -4.23 0.26 7.63
N ALA A 15 -3.24 0.93 7.04
CA ALA A 15 -3.18 1.15 5.61
C ALA A 15 -3.21 -0.17 4.83
N VAL A 16 -4.06 -0.25 3.81
CA VAL A 16 -4.20 -1.42 2.94
C VAL A 16 -3.75 -1.05 1.53
N MET A 17 -2.93 -1.90 0.91
CA MET A 17 -2.60 -1.78 -0.51
C MET A 17 -3.33 -2.86 -1.30
N TYR A 18 -4.29 -2.45 -2.12
CA TYR A 18 -4.96 -3.31 -3.10
C TYR A 18 -4.13 -3.38 -4.37
N GLY A 19 -3.86 -4.58 -4.86
CA GLY A 19 -3.11 -4.74 -6.09
C GLY A 19 -3.36 -6.08 -6.77
N ALA A 20 -2.54 -6.36 -7.78
CA ALA A 20 -2.50 -7.65 -8.46
C ALA A 20 -1.06 -8.16 -8.55
N TYR A 21 -0.86 -9.47 -8.48
CA TYR A 21 0.48 -10.06 -8.50
C TYR A 21 1.30 -9.72 -9.75
N TRP A 22 0.63 -9.48 -10.89
CA TRP A 22 1.25 -9.15 -12.18
C TRP A 22 1.43 -7.64 -12.41
N CYS A 23 0.93 -6.80 -11.50
CA CYS A 23 0.93 -5.35 -11.65
C CYS A 23 2.34 -4.77 -11.42
N SER A 24 2.95 -4.25 -12.48
CA SER A 24 4.27 -3.60 -12.43
C SER A 24 4.30 -2.43 -11.45
N HIS A 25 3.24 -1.62 -11.44
CA HIS A 25 3.11 -0.48 -10.53
C HIS A 25 3.05 -0.90 -9.05
N CYS A 26 2.43 -2.05 -8.78
CA CYS A 26 2.34 -2.63 -7.44
C CYS A 26 3.70 -3.17 -6.99
N TYR A 27 4.48 -3.73 -7.92
CA TYR A 27 5.86 -4.11 -7.68
C TYR A 27 6.72 -2.89 -7.36
N ASN A 28 6.65 -1.83 -8.18
CA ASN A 28 7.40 -0.59 -7.97
C ASN A 28 7.09 0.05 -6.62
N GLN A 29 5.82 0.14 -6.24
CA GLN A 29 5.39 0.65 -4.94
C GLN A 29 6.05 -0.10 -3.76
N LYS A 30 6.14 -1.44 -3.84
CA LYS A 30 6.82 -2.26 -2.82
C LYS A 30 8.33 -2.02 -2.80
N GLN A 31 8.95 -1.83 -3.98
CA GLN A 31 10.38 -1.54 -4.06
C GLN A 31 10.71 -0.16 -3.49
N LEU A 32 9.85 0.84 -3.71
CA LEU A 32 10.02 2.19 -3.17
C LEU A 32 10.08 2.20 -1.63
N LEU A 33 9.24 1.40 -0.98
CA LEU A 33 9.27 1.21 0.48
C LEU A 33 10.46 0.34 0.95
N GLY A 34 11.16 -0.32 0.02
CA GLY A 34 12.10 -1.39 0.30
C GLY A 34 11.37 -2.71 0.48
N ARG A 35 11.73 -3.71 -0.34
CA ARG A 35 10.97 -4.96 -0.45
C ARG A 35 10.74 -5.67 0.88
N GLN A 36 11.76 -5.76 1.72
CA GLN A 36 11.66 -6.39 3.04
C GLN A 36 10.67 -5.65 3.93
N VAL A 37 10.77 -4.31 4.00
CA VAL A 37 9.84 -3.48 4.78
C VAL A 37 8.41 -3.66 4.26
N ALA A 38 8.24 -3.66 2.95
CA ALA A 38 6.94 -3.84 2.33
C ALA A 38 6.31 -5.20 2.70
N ASP A 39 7.08 -6.29 2.62
CA ASP A 39 6.60 -7.63 2.93
C ASP A 39 6.33 -7.82 4.45
N GLU A 40 7.05 -7.13 5.33
CA GLU A 40 6.86 -7.20 6.79
C GLU A 40 5.72 -6.30 7.31
N THR A 41 5.47 -5.16 6.67
CA THR A 41 4.59 -4.11 7.23
C THR A 41 3.30 -3.89 6.45
N LEU A 42 3.28 -4.12 5.13
CA LEU A 42 2.11 -3.79 4.32
C LEU A 42 1.03 -4.86 4.42
N LYS A 43 -0.18 -4.41 4.72
CA LYS A 43 -1.39 -5.20 4.50
C LYS A 43 -1.74 -5.17 3.00
N TYR A 44 -1.17 -6.12 2.26
CA TYR A 44 -1.45 -6.29 0.83
C TYR A 44 -2.71 -7.15 0.62
N VAL A 45 -3.59 -6.71 -0.28
CA VAL A 45 -4.78 -7.46 -0.71
C VAL A 45 -4.66 -7.77 -2.19
N GLU A 46 -4.62 -9.06 -2.51
CA GLU A 46 -4.60 -9.56 -3.88
C GLU A 46 -6.00 -9.52 -4.50
N CYS A 47 -6.18 -8.71 -5.54
CA CYS A 47 -7.47 -8.46 -6.18
C CYS A 47 -7.67 -9.24 -7.48
N ASP A 48 -6.63 -9.86 -8.06
CA ASP A 48 -6.79 -10.69 -9.25
C ASP A 48 -7.30 -12.09 -8.88
N LYS A 49 -8.27 -12.61 -9.64
CA LYS A 49 -8.87 -13.94 -9.38
C LYS A 49 -7.86 -15.09 -9.47
N LYS A 50 -6.77 -14.93 -10.23
CA LYS A 50 -5.72 -15.95 -10.42
C LYS A 50 -4.61 -15.81 -9.38
N GLY A 51 -4.59 -14.73 -8.60
CA GLY A 51 -3.61 -14.51 -7.55
C GLY A 51 -3.83 -15.44 -6.35
N ALA A 52 -2.74 -15.77 -5.66
CA ALA A 52 -2.79 -16.58 -4.44
C ALA A 52 -3.63 -15.86 -3.36
N TYR A 53 -4.50 -16.62 -2.68
CA TYR A 53 -5.39 -16.12 -1.62
C TYR A 53 -6.23 -14.88 -2.02
N SER A 54 -6.60 -14.81 -3.32
CA SER A 54 -7.35 -13.70 -3.90
C SER A 54 -8.56 -13.29 -3.05
N LYS A 55 -8.73 -11.98 -2.91
CA LYS A 55 -9.88 -11.30 -2.29
C LYS A 55 -10.61 -10.44 -3.32
N ARG A 56 -10.64 -10.87 -4.58
CA ARG A 56 -11.26 -10.13 -5.69
C ARG A 56 -12.65 -9.57 -5.37
N ASP A 57 -13.52 -10.33 -4.72
CA ASP A 57 -14.89 -9.86 -4.43
C ASP A 57 -14.92 -8.74 -3.40
N MET A 58 -14.03 -8.76 -2.39
CA MET A 58 -13.82 -7.63 -1.49
C MET A 58 -13.34 -6.38 -2.25
N CYS A 59 -12.41 -6.54 -3.20
CA CYS A 59 -11.94 -5.41 -3.99
C CYS A 59 -13.05 -4.79 -4.85
N LYS A 60 -13.97 -5.61 -5.39
CA LYS A 60 -15.16 -5.13 -6.11
C LYS A 60 -16.14 -4.42 -5.18
N GLU A 61 -16.43 -4.99 -4.00
CA GLU A 61 -17.33 -4.40 -3.01
C GLU A 61 -16.84 -3.03 -2.56
N LYS A 62 -15.53 -2.90 -2.32
CA LYS A 62 -14.86 -1.63 -2.01
C LYS A 62 -14.71 -0.70 -3.22
N LYS A 63 -15.11 -1.12 -4.42
CA LYS A 63 -15.00 -0.34 -5.66
C LYS A 63 -13.56 0.15 -5.93
N VAL A 64 -12.57 -0.71 -5.72
CA VAL A 64 -11.16 -0.43 -6.02
C VAL A 64 -11.04 -0.07 -7.51
N PRO A 65 -10.63 1.16 -7.88
CA PRO A 65 -10.74 1.65 -9.25
C PRO A 65 -9.58 1.21 -10.16
N GLY A 66 -8.48 0.73 -9.58
CA GLY A 66 -7.28 0.30 -10.30
C GLY A 66 -6.18 -0.15 -9.35
N PHE A 67 -5.01 -0.51 -9.90
CA PHE A 67 -3.89 -1.05 -9.12
C PHE A 67 -2.59 -0.25 -9.34
N PRO A 68 -1.80 -0.01 -8.27
CA PRO A 68 -2.20 -0.20 -6.88
C PRO A 68 -3.28 0.82 -6.49
N THR A 69 -4.02 0.54 -5.42
CA THR A 69 -4.85 1.53 -4.71
C THR A 69 -4.57 1.39 -3.23
N TRP A 70 -4.35 2.50 -2.55
CA TRP A 70 -4.21 2.54 -1.10
C TRP A 70 -5.55 2.85 -0.44
N GLU A 71 -5.89 2.15 0.64
CA GLU A 71 -6.93 2.58 1.58
C GLU A 71 -6.27 3.01 2.87
N ILE A 72 -6.46 4.28 3.22
CA ILE A 72 -5.88 4.90 4.40
C ILE A 72 -6.98 5.75 5.02
N ASN A 73 -7.25 5.55 6.31
CA ASN A 73 -8.34 6.24 7.03
C ASN A 73 -9.73 6.12 6.35
N GLY A 74 -9.98 5.01 5.66
CA GLY A 74 -11.25 4.74 4.96
C GLY A 74 -11.39 5.39 3.58
N GLU A 75 -10.40 6.15 3.11
CA GLU A 75 -10.38 6.77 1.79
C GLU A 75 -9.49 5.98 0.81
N LEU A 76 -9.89 5.92 -0.46
CA LEU A 76 -9.16 5.25 -1.53
C LEU A 76 -8.28 6.23 -2.32
N PHE A 77 -6.99 5.92 -2.43
CA PHE A 77 -5.99 6.67 -3.18
C PHE A 77 -5.43 5.81 -4.32
N PRO A 78 -5.91 5.96 -5.56
CA PRO A 78 -5.46 5.15 -6.69
C PRO A 78 -4.05 5.51 -7.17
N GLY A 79 -3.38 4.53 -7.76
CA GLY A 79 -2.06 4.65 -8.36
C GLY A 79 -0.91 4.53 -7.37
N GLU A 80 0.31 4.44 -7.92
CA GLU A 80 1.53 4.54 -7.11
C GLU A 80 1.58 5.86 -6.35
N LYS A 81 2.30 5.87 -5.23
CA LYS A 81 2.51 6.99 -4.33
C LYS A 81 3.98 7.07 -3.96
N SER A 82 4.53 8.28 -4.02
CA SER A 82 5.85 8.56 -3.46
C SER A 82 5.87 8.35 -1.94
N LEU A 83 7.06 8.31 -1.33
CA LEU A 83 7.17 8.22 0.14
C LEU A 83 6.55 9.45 0.82
N GLU A 84 6.72 10.62 0.22
CA GLU A 84 6.17 11.89 0.68
C GLU A 84 4.64 11.92 0.57
N GLU A 85 4.09 11.39 -0.52
CA GLU A 85 2.64 11.26 -0.67
C GLU A 85 2.06 10.30 0.37
N LEU A 86 2.67 9.11 0.53
CA LEU A 86 2.25 8.14 1.55
C LEU A 86 2.32 8.72 2.96
N ALA A 87 3.39 9.47 3.26
CA ALA A 87 3.53 10.13 4.54
C ALA A 87 2.44 11.18 4.75
N LYS A 88 2.21 12.03 3.76
CA LYS A 88 1.18 13.07 3.81
C LYS A 88 -0.22 12.49 4.03
N ILE A 89 -0.64 11.51 3.23
CA ILE A 89 -2.01 10.95 3.31
C ILE A 89 -2.22 10.08 4.55
N SER A 90 -1.14 9.53 5.13
CA SER A 90 -1.20 8.77 6.39
C SER A 90 -0.97 9.63 7.64
N GLY A 91 -0.68 10.93 7.49
CA GLY A 91 -0.38 11.82 8.62
C GLY A 91 0.98 11.56 9.29
N PHE A 92 1.93 10.97 8.56
CA PHE A 92 3.29 10.74 9.03
C PHE A 92 4.20 11.95 8.75
N ASP A 93 4.98 12.36 9.73
CA ASP A 93 6.01 13.39 9.56
C ASP A 93 7.36 12.75 9.19
N LEU A 94 7.72 12.79 7.91
CA LEU A 94 9.02 12.30 7.43
C LEU A 94 10.22 13.07 8.00
N SER A 95 10.04 14.33 8.41
CA SER A 95 11.14 15.16 8.94
C SER A 95 11.52 14.78 10.37
N SER A 96 10.61 14.14 11.09
CA SER A 96 10.83 13.63 12.45
C SER A 96 11.81 12.44 12.51
N VAL A 97 12.08 11.80 11.36
CA VAL A 97 12.98 10.64 11.25
C VAL A 97 14.20 11.01 10.41
N LYS A 98 15.20 11.65 11.05
CA LYS A 98 16.55 11.85 10.49
C LYS A 98 17.45 10.66 10.80
#